data_AF-A0AAE0FDR8-F1
#
_entry.id   AF-A0AAE0FDR8-F1
#
_cell.length_a   1.000
_cell.length_b   1.000
_cell.length_c   1.000
_cell.angle_alpha   90.00
_cell.angle_beta   90.00
_cell.angle_gamma   90.00
#
_symmetry.space_group_name_H-M   'P 1'
#
loop_
_entity.id
_entity.type
_entity.pdbx_description
1 polymer ?
#
loop_
_entity_poly.entity_id
_entity_poly.type
_entity_poly.pdbx_seq_one_letter_code
_entity_poly.pdbx_strand_id
1 'polypeptide(L)'
;MATARLQEELLQAGWQIKNEALQALCKEAGNDPTSTRARVSKVLLNADLGEVGGPRLPENVNRAGKGLLKGRFVLQLVSSQDISRASGSSEGGGGGGGSRVLLLK
;
A
#
# COMPACT_ATOMS: atom_id res chain seq x y z
N MET A 1 8.86 -10.61 -22.30
CA MET A 1 10.09 -10.46 -21.48
C MET A 1 10.08 -9.21 -20.59
N ALA A 2 9.56 -8.05 -21.03
CA ALA A 2 9.56 -6.82 -20.22
C ALA A 2 8.74 -6.90 -18.92
N THR A 3 7.60 -7.59 -18.92
CA THR A 3 6.70 -7.69 -17.76
C THR A 3 7.31 -8.46 -16.58
N ALA A 4 8.08 -9.52 -16.84
CA ALA A 4 8.72 -10.32 -15.78
C ALA A 4 9.78 -9.50 -15.03
N ARG A 5 10.59 -8.73 -15.76
CA ARG A 5 11.57 -7.82 -15.17
C ARG A 5 10.89 -6.71 -14.36
N LEU A 6 9.82 -6.12 -14.90
CA LEU A 6 9.04 -5.11 -14.18
C LEU A 6 8.43 -5.69 -12.89
N GLN A 7 7.94 -6.93 -12.93
CA GLN A 7 7.42 -7.61 -11.77
C GLN A 7 8.47 -7.83 -10.67
N GLU A 8 9.68 -8.23 -11.06
CA GLU A 8 10.80 -8.37 -10.13
C GLU A 8 11.22 -7.03 -9.52
N GLU A 9 11.30 -5.97 -10.33
CA GLU A 9 11.60 -4.61 -9.86
C GLU A 9 10.53 -4.10 -8.88
N LEU A 10 9.25 -4.35 -9.17
CA LEU A 10 8.12 -4.02 -8.30
C LEU A 10 8.22 -4.81 -6.98
N LEU A 11 8.53 -6.11 -7.03
CA LEU A 11 8.69 -6.94 -5.84
C LEU A 11 9.85 -6.46 -4.96
N GLN A 12 10.98 -6.07 -5.55
CA GLN A 12 12.13 -5.51 -4.84
C GLN A 12 11.81 -4.14 -4.19
N ALA A 13 10.88 -3.39 -4.77
CA ALA A 13 10.34 -2.16 -4.18
C ALA A 13 9.26 -2.42 -3.12
N GLY A 14 8.77 -3.66 -2.98
CA GLY A 14 7.78 -4.07 -1.99
C GLY A 14 6.34 -4.18 -2.53
N TRP A 15 6.13 -3.96 -3.82
CA TRP A 15 4.83 -4.13 -4.48
C TRP A 15 4.60 -5.61 -4.81
N GLN A 16 3.48 -6.15 -4.36
CA GLN A 16 3.00 -7.47 -4.77
C GLN A 16 1.75 -7.29 -5.62
N ILE A 17 1.88 -7.44 -6.94
CA ILE A 17 0.79 -7.24 -7.91
C ILE A 17 0.43 -8.59 -8.52
N LYS A 18 -0.87 -8.84 -8.74
CA LYS A 18 -1.36 -10.02 -9.47
C LYS A 18 -0.83 -9.98 -10.91
N ASN A 19 -0.49 -11.15 -11.46
CA ASN A 19 0.08 -11.23 -12.81
C ASN A 19 -0.86 -10.66 -13.86
N GLU A 20 -2.15 -10.94 -13.72
CA GLU A 20 -3.22 -10.53 -14.64
C GLU A 20 -3.38 -9.00 -14.62
N ALA A 21 -3.36 -8.40 -13.43
CA ALA A 21 -3.43 -6.96 -13.25
C ALA A 21 -2.20 -6.26 -13.84
N LEU A 22 -0.99 -6.77 -13.60
CA LEU A 22 0.23 -6.21 -14.16
C LEU A 22 0.24 -6.29 -15.69
N GLN A 23 -0.24 -7.39 -16.28
CA GLN A 23 -0.37 -7.52 -17.72
C GLN A 23 -1.38 -6.51 -18.30
N ALA A 24 -2.52 -6.30 -17.66
CA ALA A 24 -3.50 -5.31 -18.07
C ALA A 24 -2.89 -3.89 -18.07
N LEU A 25 -2.22 -3.53 -16.97
CA LEU A 25 -1.53 -2.23 -16.84
C LEU A 25 -0.45 -2.03 -17.90
N CYS A 26 0.32 -3.08 -18.24
CA CYS A 26 1.32 -3.00 -19.30
C CYS A 26 0.69 -2.83 -20.70
N LYS A 27 -0.46 -3.47 -20.96
CA LYS A 27 -1.18 -3.31 -22.23
C LYS A 27 -1.69 -1.89 -22.41
N GLU A 28 -2.23 -1.28 -21.36
CA GLU A 28 -2.68 0.12 -21.38
C GLU A 28 -1.52 1.11 -21.54
N ALA A 29 -0.37 0.81 -20.93
CA ALA A 29 0.77 1.72 -20.95
C ALA A 29 1.47 1.81 -22.32
N GLY A 30 1.36 0.77 -23.16
CA GLY A 30 1.96 0.71 -24.50
C GLY A 30 3.35 0.06 -24.55
N ASN A 31 4.01 0.14 -25.70
CA ASN A 31 5.25 -0.61 -26.01
C ASN A 31 6.57 0.09 -25.61
N ASP A 32 6.56 1.35 -25.18
CA ASP A 32 7.79 2.04 -24.75
C ASP A 32 8.11 1.71 -23.28
N PRO A 33 9.19 0.95 -22.98
CA PRO A 33 9.51 0.48 -21.64
C PRO A 33 9.69 1.58 -20.60
N THR A 34 10.26 2.72 -20.98
CA THR A 34 10.55 3.82 -20.05
C THR A 34 9.26 4.53 -19.65
N SER A 35 8.39 4.81 -20.64
CA SER A 35 7.06 5.35 -20.39
C SER A 35 6.18 4.37 -19.61
N THR A 36 6.32 3.07 -19.87
CA THR A 36 5.54 2.01 -19.23
C THR A 36 5.83 1.96 -17.74
N ARG A 37 7.09 2.04 -17.31
CA ARG A 37 7.43 2.03 -15.88
C ARG A 37 6.84 3.23 -15.13
N ALA A 38 6.99 4.44 -15.69
CA ALA A 38 6.49 5.65 -15.06
C ALA A 38 4.95 5.67 -14.99
N ARG A 39 4.28 5.23 -16.07
CA ARG A 39 2.82 5.10 -16.13
C ARG A 39 2.30 4.05 -15.15
N VAL A 40 2.86 2.84 -15.17
CA VAL A 40 2.47 1.75 -14.27
C VAL A 40 2.63 2.19 -12.81
N SER A 41 3.75 2.85 -12.46
CA SER A 41 3.94 3.37 -11.10
C SER A 41 2.87 4.39 -10.71
N LYS A 42 2.52 5.31 -11.60
CA LYS A 42 1.47 6.32 -11.35
C LYS A 42 0.09 5.68 -11.21
N VAL A 43 -0.24 4.69 -12.05
CA VAL A 43 -1.53 3.98 -11.97
C VAL A 43 -1.60 3.16 -10.70
N LEU A 44 -0.54 2.42 -10.34
CA LEU A 44 -0.48 1.61 -9.12
C LEU A 44 -0.68 2.44 -7.84
N LEU A 45 -0.15 3.67 -7.79
CA LEU A 45 -0.35 4.56 -6.64
C LEU A 45 -1.81 5.00 -6.45
N ASN A 46 -2.64 4.91 -7.50
CA ASN A 46 -4.05 5.29 -7.46
C ASN A 46 -4.99 4.06 -7.55
N ALA A 47 -4.45 2.86 -7.66
CA ALA A 47 -5.21 1.63 -7.78
C ALA A 47 -5.54 1.04 -6.41
N ASP A 48 -6.70 0.38 -6.30
CA ASP A 48 -7.04 -0.37 -5.10
C ASP A 48 -6.22 -1.68 -5.03
N LEU A 49 -5.37 -1.80 -4.01
CA LEU A 49 -4.60 -3.02 -3.75
C LEU A 49 -5.47 -4.25 -3.47
N GLY A 50 -6.73 -4.10 -3.05
CA GLY A 50 -7.66 -5.23 -2.96
C GLY A 50 -7.96 -5.86 -4.32
N GLU A 51 -7.98 -5.03 -5.37
CA GLU A 51 -8.26 -5.45 -6.74
C GLU A 51 -6.98 -5.93 -7.44
N VAL A 52 -5.93 -5.11 -7.43
CA VAL A 52 -4.72 -5.37 -8.22
C VAL A 52 -3.61 -6.08 -7.45
N GLY A 53 -3.61 -5.97 -6.12
CA GLY A 53 -2.58 -6.50 -5.24
C GLY A 53 -2.71 -8.01 -5.00
N GLY A 54 -1.57 -8.69 -4.86
CA GLY A 54 -1.49 -10.08 -4.42
C GLY A 54 -1.24 -10.20 -2.91
N PRO A 55 -1.47 -11.39 -2.31
CA PRO A 55 -1.21 -11.61 -0.90
C PRO A 55 0.30 -11.46 -0.61
N ARG A 56 0.63 -10.58 0.34
CA ARG A 56 2.03 -10.30 0.72
C ARG A 56 2.31 -10.45 2.21
N LEU A 57 1.32 -10.18 3.05
CA LEU A 57 1.40 -10.38 4.49
C LEU A 57 1.09 -11.84 4.85
N PRO A 58 1.68 -12.38 5.93
CA PRO A 58 1.27 -13.68 6.46
C PRO A 58 -0.20 -13.70 6.88
N GLU A 59 -0.91 -14.80 6.66
CA GLU A 59 -2.34 -14.94 6.98
C GLU A 59 -2.67 -14.70 8.46
N ASN A 60 -1.71 -14.97 9.36
CA ASN A 60 -1.86 -14.85 10.80
C ASN A 60 -1.28 -13.55 11.38
N VAL A 61 -0.98 -12.53 10.55
CA VAL A 61 -0.35 -11.28 10.98
C VAL A 61 -1.09 -10.58 12.13
N ASN A 62 -2.43 -10.70 12.17
CA ASN A 62 -3.27 -10.09 13.22
C ASN A 62 -3.49 -11.01 14.44
N ARG A 63 -3.03 -12.27 14.41
CA ARG A 63 -3.19 -13.23 15.51
C ARG A 63 -1.92 -13.37 16.36
N ALA A 64 -0.78 -12.95 15.84
CA ALA A 64 0.47 -12.98 16.57
C ALA A 64 0.47 -11.90 17.66
N GLY A 65 0.58 -12.28 18.93
CA GLY A 65 0.66 -11.31 20.04
C GLY A 65 1.91 -10.43 19.99
N LYS A 66 2.99 -10.92 19.37
CA LYS A 66 4.19 -10.15 19.03
C LYS A 66 4.87 -10.76 17.81
N GLY A 67 5.40 -9.93 16.92
CA GLY A 67 6.10 -10.37 15.74
C GLY A 67 6.92 -9.27 15.10
N LEU A 68 7.77 -9.65 14.14
CA LEU A 68 8.55 -8.73 13.34
C LEU A 68 8.32 -9.06 11.86
N LEU A 69 7.84 -8.09 11.09
CA LEU A 69 7.81 -8.17 9.64
C LEU A 69 9.15 -7.66 9.09
N LYS A 70 9.80 -8.46 8.24
CA LYS A 70 11.07 -8.11 7.60
C LYS A 70 10.90 -7.94 6.09
N GLY A 71 11.58 -6.95 5.54
CA GLY A 71 11.57 -6.64 4.10
C GLY A 71 10.80 -5.36 3.77
N ARG A 72 10.66 -5.09 2.47
CA ARG A 72 9.88 -3.97 1.96
C ARG A 72 8.45 -4.43 1.65
N PHE A 73 7.50 -3.62 2.08
CA PHE A 73 6.07 -3.83 1.86
C PHE A 73 5.46 -2.51 1.43
N VAL A 74 4.70 -2.55 0.34
CA VAL A 74 3.76 -1.49 0.01
C VAL A 74 2.38 -1.94 0.45
N LEU A 75 1.73 -1.13 1.29
CA LEU A 75 0.41 -1.38 1.84
C LEU A 75 -0.50 -0.20 1.52
N GLN A 76 -1.80 -0.46 1.45
CA GLN A 76 -2.82 0.57 1.28
C GLN A 76 -3.42 0.86 2.65
N LEU A 77 -3.47 2.14 3.00
CA LEU A 77 -4.22 2.60 4.17
C LEU A 77 -5.72 2.59 3.82
N VAL A 78 -6.49 1.74 4.49
CA VAL A 78 -7.94 1.63 4.27
C VAL A 78 -8.67 2.67 5.09
N SER A 79 -8.25 2.86 6.35
CA SER A 79 -8.79 3.94 7.19
C SER A 79 -7.80 4.38 8.25
N SER A 80 -7.98 5.59 8.76
CA SER A 80 -7.21 6.10 9.91
C SER A 80 -8.15 6.69 10.96
N GLN A 81 -7.82 6.46 12.23
CA GLN A 81 -8.57 7.00 13.36
C GLN A 81 -7.59 7.62 14.35
N ASP A 82 -7.86 8.86 14.76
CA ASP A 82 -7.12 9.49 15.87
C ASP A 82 -7.59 8.90 17.20
N ILE A 83 -6.67 8.25 17.90
CA ILE A 83 -6.89 7.63 19.22
C ILE A 83 -6.16 8.40 20.33
N SER A 84 -5.60 9.57 20.02
CA SER A 84 -4.93 10.42 21.02
C SER A 84 -5.91 11.09 22.00
N ARG A 85 -7.20 11.13 21.65
CA ARG A 85 -8.25 11.77 22.45
C ARG A 85 -9.29 10.75 22.87
N ALA A 86 -9.65 10.73 24.16
CA ALA A 86 -10.74 9.91 24.65
C ALA A 86 -12.04 10.28 23.92
N SER A 87 -12.77 9.27 23.47
CA SER A 87 -13.92 9.31 22.54
C SER A 87 -15.15 10.12 23.01
N GLY A 88 -15.03 10.97 24.03
CA GLY A 88 -16.13 11.70 24.65
C GLY A 88 -15.87 13.17 24.98
N SER A 89 -14.74 13.76 24.57
CA SER A 89 -14.49 15.20 24.77
C SER A 89 -14.90 16.03 23.55
N SER A 90 -16.21 16.01 23.26
CA SER A 90 -16.83 17.14 22.56
C SER A 90 -17.11 18.22 23.61
N GLU A 91 -16.12 19.06 23.90
CA GLU A 91 -16.29 20.45 24.35
C GLU A 91 -14.94 21.02 24.84
N GLY A 92 -14.66 22.26 24.46
CA GLY A 92 -13.67 23.10 25.13
C GLY A 92 -12.41 23.35 24.33
N GLY A 93 -12.29 24.58 23.81
CA GLY A 93 -11.14 25.06 23.06
C GLY A 93 -9.83 24.98 23.86
N GLY A 94 -8.73 24.83 23.11
CA GLY A 94 -7.38 24.83 23.66
C GLY A 94 -6.41 24.30 22.63
N GLY A 95 -5.86 25.20 21.82
CA GLY A 95 -4.79 24.86 20.87
C GLY A 95 -3.61 24.24 21.61
N GLY A 96 -3.38 22.96 21.36
CA GLY A 96 -2.20 22.25 21.83
C GLY A 96 -1.68 21.40 20.68
N GLY A 97 -0.54 21.79 20.12
CA GLY A 97 0.20 21.05 19.09
C GLY A 97 0.82 19.76 19.65
N GLY A 98 0.00 18.90 20.27
CA GLY A 98 0.40 17.59 20.74
C GLY A 98 0.44 16.57 19.59
N SER A 99 1.38 15.63 19.67
CA SER A 99 1.52 14.53 18.70
C SER A 99 0.24 13.71 18.63
N ARG A 100 -0.24 13.46 17.41
CA ARG A 100 -1.39 12.57 17.17
C ARG A 100 -0.94 11.12 17.19
N VAL A 101 -1.78 10.25 17.74
CA VAL A 101 -1.62 8.80 17.67
C VAL A 101 -2.71 8.30 16.75
N LEU A 102 -2.32 7.81 15.56
CA LEU A 102 -3.26 7.31 14.56
C LEU A 102 -3.25 5.79 14.56
N LEU A 103 -4.44 5.20 14.72
CA LEU A 103 -4.68 3.82 14.37
C LEU A 103 -4.91 3.73 12.87
N LEU A 104 -4.04 3.00 12.17
CA LEU A 104 -4.15 2.71 10.76
C LEU A 104 -4.76 1.32 10.58
N LYS A 105 -5.77 1.20 9.73
CA LYS A 105 -6.37 -0.08 9.33
C LYS A 105 -6.18 -0.29 7.83
#